data_AF-A0A413DTL6-F1
#
_entry.id   AF-A0A413DTL6-F1
#
_cell.length_a   1.000
_cell.length_b   1.000
_cell.length_c   1.000
_cell.angle_alpha   90.00
_cell.angle_beta   90.00
_cell.angle_gamma   90.00
#
_symmetry.space_group_name_H-M   'P 1'
#
loop_
_entity.id
_entity.type
_entity.pdbx_description
1 polymer ?
#
loop_
_entity_poly.entity_id
_entity_poly.type
_entity_poly.pdbx_seq_one_letter_code
_entity_poly.pdbx_strand_id
1 'polypeptide(L)'
;MLFRLVAADLRTVLKKNIITFIAIAAVTVANLVYAYGLSSVYGVRTDTLGFADNLALVFAGSAPFEPRPGVMFVPPLGWLFLILLILYTTLDYPTESLHGFGLQALVRCRARTLWWVSRFILVAAVTAFSLLVVVCSVVIWSLVVSSSFSAVVHGESLQLANLAPWFLKAAEADALPFFVGLFLAFEALAFAQAAVGFVLGSSVSFVVLMSSLICSAYARHWALLGNALMLLRWGGIVKEGIATGSSVLFSIVIMSLCLSLGGLWFRRADLIEKGDKI
;
A
#
# COMPACT_ATOMS: atom_id res chain seq x y z
N MET A 1 19.58 -4.53 -21.19
CA MET A 1 20.38 -4.48 -19.95
C MET A 1 19.49 -4.26 -18.72
N LEU A 2 18.72 -3.17 -18.67
CA LEU A 2 17.75 -2.87 -17.61
C LEU A 2 16.83 -4.06 -17.27
N PHE A 3 16.16 -4.63 -18.28
CA PHE A 3 15.24 -5.76 -18.09
C PHE A 3 15.89 -6.98 -17.43
N ARG A 4 17.13 -7.33 -17.83
CA ARG A 4 17.85 -8.48 -17.27
C ARG A 4 18.19 -8.26 -15.79
N LEU A 5 18.53 -7.03 -15.42
CA LEU A 5 18.86 -6.66 -14.05
C LEU A 5 17.60 -6.72 -13.17
N VAL A 6 16.50 -6.11 -13.62
CA VAL A 6 15.21 -6.15 -12.92
C VAL A 6 14.71 -7.59 -12.78
N ALA A 7 14.75 -8.41 -13.84
CA ALA A 7 14.23 -9.77 -13.81
C ALA A 7 15.01 -10.70 -12.85
N ALA A 8 16.33 -10.53 -12.78
CA ALA A 8 17.17 -11.30 -11.85
C ALA A 8 16.88 -10.94 -10.39
N ASP A 9 16.80 -9.65 -10.09
CA ASP A 9 16.52 -9.16 -8.73
C ASP A 9 15.08 -9.51 -8.31
N LEU A 10 14.12 -9.45 -9.24
CA LEU A 10 12.70 -9.73 -8.98
C LEU A 10 12.52 -11.16 -8.48
N ARG A 11 13.12 -12.13 -9.18
CA ARG A 11 13.04 -13.53 -8.77
C ARG A 11 13.59 -13.74 -7.36
N THR A 12 14.69 -13.07 -7.03
CA THR A 12 15.34 -13.19 -5.72
C THR A 12 14.47 -12.58 -4.62
N VAL A 13 13.98 -11.37 -4.83
CA VAL A 13 13.13 -10.66 -3.86
C VAL A 13 11.80 -11.40 -3.65
N LEU A 14 11.17 -11.91 -4.72
CA LEU A 14 9.93 -12.68 -4.59
C LEU A 14 10.13 -13.98 -3.79
N LYS A 15 11.23 -14.70 -4.04
CA LYS A 15 11.55 -15.93 -3.28
C LYS A 15 11.83 -15.64 -1.81
N LYS A 16 12.60 -14.58 -1.52
CA LYS A 16 12.92 -14.16 -0.15
C LYS A 16 11.66 -13.84 0.65
N ASN A 17 10.65 -13.23 0.01
CA ASN A 17 9.43 -12.76 0.66
C ASN A 17 8.24 -13.74 0.61
N ILE A 18 8.46 -15.01 0.30
CA ILE A 18 7.35 -15.98 0.16
C ILE A 18 6.48 -16.09 1.41
N ILE A 19 7.09 -16.06 2.60
CA ILE A 19 6.38 -16.11 3.89
C ILE A 19 5.53 -14.84 4.07
N THR A 20 6.06 -13.67 3.69
CA THR A 20 5.33 -12.40 3.76
C THR A 20 4.13 -12.40 2.82
N PHE A 21 4.24 -12.96 1.61
CA PHE A 21 3.08 -13.09 0.71
C PHE A 21 2.00 -14.02 1.29
N ILE A 22 2.39 -15.12 1.93
CA ILE A 22 1.45 -15.99 2.65
C ILE A 22 0.77 -15.21 3.79
N ALA A 23 1.53 -14.42 4.55
CA ALA A 23 0.98 -13.57 5.61
C ALA A 23 0.00 -12.50 5.06
N ILE A 24 0.32 -11.86 3.93
CA ILE A 24 -0.58 -10.91 3.25
C ILE A 24 -1.90 -11.59 2.89
N ALA A 25 -1.85 -12.79 2.28
CA ALA A 25 -3.06 -13.54 1.94
C ALA A 25 -3.87 -13.91 3.21
N ALA A 26 -3.20 -14.42 4.25
CA ALA A 26 -3.83 -14.79 5.50
C ALA A 26 -4.52 -13.61 6.20
N VAL A 27 -3.86 -12.45 6.27
CA VAL A 27 -4.43 -11.23 6.86
C VAL A 27 -5.59 -10.69 6.02
N THR A 28 -5.49 -10.76 4.69
CA THR A 28 -6.59 -10.39 3.78
C THR A 28 -7.83 -11.22 4.08
N VAL A 29 -7.69 -12.54 4.17
CA VAL A 29 -8.79 -13.46 4.51
C VAL A 29 -9.29 -13.20 5.94
N ALA A 30 -8.41 -12.98 6.91
CA ALA A 30 -8.80 -12.68 8.29
C ALA A 30 -9.64 -11.39 8.40
N ASN A 31 -9.27 -10.35 7.66
CA ASN A 31 -10.05 -9.11 7.59
C ASN A 31 -11.46 -9.36 7.01
N LEU A 32 -11.58 -10.20 5.98
CA LEU A 32 -12.88 -10.56 5.39
C LEU A 32 -13.72 -11.42 6.33
N VAL A 33 -13.12 -12.41 6.99
CA VAL A 33 -13.80 -13.23 8.02
C VAL A 33 -14.34 -12.34 9.13
N TYR A 34 -13.53 -11.38 9.60
CA TYR A 34 -13.94 -10.42 10.61
C TYR A 34 -15.12 -9.55 10.13
N ALA A 35 -15.03 -8.98 8.92
CA ALA A 35 -16.09 -8.15 8.34
C ALA A 35 -17.40 -8.93 8.16
N TYR A 36 -17.35 -10.16 7.62
CA TYR A 36 -18.53 -11.01 7.45
C TYR A 36 -19.10 -11.47 8.79
N GLY A 37 -18.26 -11.71 9.80
CA GLY A 37 -18.70 -12.03 11.17
C GLY A 37 -19.52 -10.90 11.82
N LEU A 38 -19.32 -9.65 11.39
CA LEU A 38 -20.07 -8.49 11.85
C LEU A 38 -21.42 -8.30 11.12
N SER A 39 -21.70 -9.07 10.08
CA SER A 39 -22.94 -8.94 9.29
C SER A 39 -24.21 -9.09 10.12
N SER A 40 -24.24 -10.05 11.06
CA SER A 40 -25.37 -10.27 11.96
C SER A 40 -25.57 -9.12 12.95
N VAL A 41 -24.48 -8.45 13.34
CA VAL A 41 -24.50 -7.31 14.26
C VAL A 41 -25.05 -6.06 13.58
N TYR A 42 -24.62 -5.81 12.34
CA TYR A 42 -25.06 -4.64 11.56
C TYR A 42 -26.30 -4.89 10.69
N GLY A 43 -26.81 -6.13 10.65
CA GLY A 43 -27.97 -6.49 9.83
C GLY A 43 -27.71 -6.41 8.32
N VAL A 44 -26.44 -6.48 7.90
CA VAL A 44 -26.05 -6.37 6.48
C VAL A 44 -26.16 -7.74 5.82
N ARG A 45 -26.84 -7.77 4.68
CA ARG A 45 -27.00 -8.96 3.86
C ARG A 45 -25.72 -9.25 3.09
N THR A 46 -25.04 -10.34 3.43
CA THR A 46 -23.75 -10.69 2.79
C THR A 46 -23.90 -11.26 1.39
N ASP A 47 -25.10 -11.73 1.03
CA ASP A 47 -25.45 -12.27 -0.29
C ASP A 47 -25.50 -11.21 -1.39
N THR A 48 -25.64 -9.94 -1.02
CA THR A 48 -25.62 -8.82 -1.98
C THR A 48 -24.21 -8.29 -2.25
N LEU A 49 -23.21 -8.71 -1.46
CA LEU A 49 -21.84 -8.19 -1.58
C LEU A 49 -21.12 -8.77 -2.80
N GLY A 50 -20.60 -7.88 -3.63
CA GLY A 50 -19.80 -8.22 -4.81
C GLY A 50 -18.31 -8.34 -4.54
N PHE A 51 -17.55 -8.67 -5.57
CA PHE A 51 -16.09 -8.68 -5.55
C PHE A 51 -15.50 -7.32 -5.14
N ALA A 52 -16.00 -6.22 -5.70
CA ALA A 52 -15.49 -4.89 -5.37
C ALA A 52 -15.78 -4.50 -3.91
N ASP A 53 -16.94 -4.87 -3.35
CA ASP A 53 -17.23 -4.70 -1.92
C ASP A 53 -16.21 -5.43 -1.05
N ASN A 54 -15.96 -6.70 -1.35
CA ASN A 54 -14.97 -7.51 -0.62
C ASN A 54 -13.57 -6.90 -0.69
N LEU A 55 -13.12 -6.50 -1.88
CA LEU A 55 -11.80 -5.90 -2.05
C LEU A 55 -11.71 -4.55 -1.33
N ALA A 56 -12.77 -3.76 -1.38
CA ALA A 56 -12.82 -2.46 -0.72
C ALA A 56 -12.89 -2.60 0.81
N LEU A 57 -13.55 -3.63 1.34
CA LEU A 57 -13.61 -3.96 2.77
C LEU A 57 -12.25 -4.30 3.36
N VAL A 58 -11.40 -5.00 2.61
CA VAL A 58 -10.00 -5.26 3.02
C VAL A 58 -9.25 -3.95 3.26
N PHE A 59 -9.58 -2.91 2.50
CA PHE A 59 -9.02 -1.56 2.59
C PHE A 59 -9.98 -0.54 3.21
N ALA A 60 -10.93 -1.01 4.03
CA ALA A 60 -11.94 -0.14 4.64
C ALA A 60 -11.29 1.02 5.41
N GLY A 61 -10.29 0.70 6.24
CA GLY A 61 -9.61 1.68 7.08
C GLY A 61 -10.49 2.12 8.24
N SER A 62 -10.53 3.42 8.52
CA SER A 62 -11.35 3.98 9.59
C SER A 62 -12.07 5.25 9.11
N ALA A 63 -13.22 5.52 9.69
CA ALA A 63 -13.85 6.83 9.57
C ALA A 63 -12.91 7.94 10.09
N PRO A 64 -13.10 9.21 9.68
CA PRO A 64 -12.34 10.33 10.23
C PRO A 64 -12.47 10.38 11.75
N PHE A 65 -11.36 10.54 12.46
CA PHE A 65 -11.40 10.68 13.92
C PHE A 65 -11.96 12.05 14.29
N GLU A 66 -12.99 12.07 15.13
CA GLU A 66 -13.59 13.29 15.69
C GLU A 66 -13.25 13.38 17.18
N PRO A 67 -12.34 14.30 17.59
CA PRO A 67 -11.97 14.46 18.99
C PRO A 67 -13.20 14.89 19.81
N ARG A 68 -13.67 13.99 20.69
CA ARG A 68 -14.79 14.26 21.60
C ARG A 68 -14.44 13.75 23.00
N PRO A 69 -14.93 14.40 24.08
CA PRO A 69 -14.73 13.91 25.43
C PRO A 69 -15.19 12.45 25.56
N GLY A 70 -14.32 11.58 26.05
CA GLY A 70 -14.62 10.15 26.27
C GLY A 70 -14.46 9.24 25.05
N VAL A 71 -14.18 9.77 23.85
CA VAL A 71 -13.93 8.95 22.65
C VAL A 71 -12.42 8.77 22.44
N MET A 72 -11.95 7.52 22.51
CA MET A 72 -10.55 7.19 22.26
C MET A 72 -10.30 6.93 20.77
N PHE A 73 -9.11 7.28 20.30
CA PHE A 73 -8.66 6.93 18.96
C PHE A 73 -8.43 5.42 18.88
N VAL A 74 -9.12 4.76 17.95
CA VAL A 74 -8.94 3.33 17.65
C VAL A 74 -8.34 3.22 16.24
N PRO A 75 -7.05 2.87 16.10
CA PRO A 75 -6.45 2.71 14.79
C PRO A 75 -7.04 1.48 14.08
N PRO A 76 -7.25 1.53 12.75
CA PRO A 76 -7.72 0.37 12.00
C PRO A 76 -6.58 -0.65 11.86
N LEU A 77 -6.43 -1.53 12.85
CA LEU A 77 -5.28 -2.44 12.97
C LEU A 77 -5.15 -3.40 11.77
N GLY A 78 -6.26 -3.98 11.29
CA GLY A 78 -6.23 -4.89 10.12
C GLY A 78 -5.76 -4.19 8.85
N TRP A 79 -6.16 -2.94 8.66
CA TRP A 79 -5.72 -2.08 7.56
C TRP A 79 -4.24 -1.72 7.69
N LEU A 80 -3.82 -1.27 8.89
CA LEU A 80 -2.44 -0.86 9.15
C LEU A 80 -1.50 -2.05 8.96
N PHE A 81 -1.83 -3.19 9.56
CA PHE A 81 -1.00 -4.39 9.50
C PHE A 81 -0.85 -4.92 8.06
N LEU A 82 -1.93 -4.94 7.28
CA LEU A 82 -1.87 -5.35 5.88
C LEU A 82 -0.98 -4.43 5.04
N ILE A 83 -1.10 -3.11 5.18
CA ILE A 83 -0.26 -2.15 4.46
C ILE A 83 1.21 -2.32 4.85
N LEU A 84 1.49 -2.48 6.14
CA LEU A 84 2.85 -2.69 6.63
C LEU A 84 3.46 -3.98 6.08
N LEU A 85 2.70 -5.08 5.99
CA LEU A 85 3.17 -6.31 5.35
C LEU A 85 3.48 -6.11 3.87
N ILE A 86 2.64 -5.39 3.14
CA ILE A 86 2.88 -5.05 1.72
C ILE A 86 4.17 -4.24 1.59
N LEU A 87 4.33 -3.18 2.38
CA LEU A 87 5.54 -2.34 2.35
C LEU A 87 6.79 -3.10 2.82
N TYR A 88 6.65 -4.04 3.76
CA TYR A 88 7.74 -4.87 4.25
C TYR A 88 8.42 -5.69 3.15
N THR A 89 7.68 -6.12 2.11
CA THR A 89 8.23 -6.93 1.01
C THR A 89 9.38 -6.25 0.25
N THR A 90 9.47 -4.92 0.29
CA THR A 90 10.51 -4.12 -0.36
C THR A 90 11.46 -3.45 0.63
N LEU A 91 11.31 -3.71 1.93
CA LEU A 91 11.95 -2.93 2.99
C LEU A 91 13.48 -3.02 2.96
N ASP A 92 14.02 -4.23 2.90
CA ASP A 92 15.48 -4.45 2.92
C ASP A 92 16.14 -4.21 1.56
N TYR A 93 15.34 -4.13 0.49
CA TYR A 93 15.85 -4.12 -0.86
C TYR A 93 16.77 -2.91 -1.15
N PRO A 94 16.46 -1.67 -0.72
CA PRO A 94 17.36 -0.53 -0.87
C PRO A 94 18.73 -0.78 -0.25
N THR A 95 18.78 -1.24 1.00
CA THR A 95 20.04 -1.49 1.70
C THR A 95 20.81 -2.65 1.09
N GLU A 96 20.15 -3.77 0.79
CA GLU A 96 20.80 -4.93 0.17
C GLU A 96 21.35 -4.61 -1.23
N SER A 97 20.65 -3.73 -1.97
CA SER A 97 21.10 -3.27 -3.30
C SER A 97 22.41 -2.49 -3.26
N LEU A 98 22.76 -1.88 -2.12
CA LEU A 98 24.02 -1.16 -1.95
C LEU A 98 25.19 -2.06 -1.52
N HIS A 99 24.94 -3.34 -1.22
CA HIS A 99 25.96 -4.27 -0.75
C HIS A 99 26.12 -5.48 -1.68
N GLY A 100 27.22 -6.21 -1.52
CA GLY A 100 27.47 -7.49 -2.18
C GLY A 100 27.22 -7.47 -3.70
N PHE A 101 26.33 -8.34 -4.17
CA PHE A 101 25.98 -8.45 -5.59
C PHE A 101 25.35 -7.17 -6.18
N GLY A 102 24.64 -6.37 -5.38
CA GLY A 102 24.02 -5.13 -5.83
C GLY A 102 25.05 -4.07 -6.22
N LEU A 103 26.14 -3.97 -5.45
CA LEU A 103 27.27 -3.08 -5.74
C LEU A 103 28.05 -3.56 -6.98
N GLN A 104 28.26 -4.87 -7.13
CA GLN A 104 28.87 -5.42 -8.34
C GLN A 104 28.03 -5.14 -9.60
N ALA A 105 26.69 -5.23 -9.48
CA ALA A 105 25.78 -4.89 -10.56
C ALA A 105 25.85 -3.40 -10.91
N LEU A 106 25.99 -2.50 -9.94
CA LEU A 106 26.19 -1.07 -10.17
C LEU A 106 27.47 -0.79 -10.96
N VAL A 107 28.60 -1.39 -10.57
CA VAL A 107 29.91 -1.21 -11.25
C VAL A 107 29.84 -1.72 -12.70
N ARG A 108 29.24 -2.89 -12.91
CA ARG A 108 29.03 -3.46 -14.26
C ARG A 108 28.02 -2.65 -15.08
N CYS A 109 27.08 -1.97 -14.43
CA CYS A 109 26.06 -1.19 -15.10
C CYS A 109 26.61 0.01 -15.87
N ARG A 110 27.71 0.61 -15.40
CA ARG A 110 28.37 1.83 -15.93
C ARG A 110 27.44 3.05 -16.11
N ALA A 111 26.18 2.97 -15.70
CA ALA A 111 25.18 4.02 -15.77
C ALA A 111 24.40 4.10 -14.45
N ARG A 112 24.78 5.06 -13.58
CA ARG A 112 24.19 5.23 -12.24
C ARG A 112 22.69 5.53 -12.28
N THR A 113 22.25 6.33 -13.26
CA THR A 113 20.82 6.66 -13.45
C THR A 113 20.01 5.45 -13.88
N LEU A 114 20.54 4.61 -14.77
CA LEU A 114 19.88 3.39 -15.21
C LEU A 114 19.73 2.39 -14.05
N TRP A 115 20.77 2.27 -13.23
CA TRP A 115 20.72 1.47 -12.01
C TRP A 115 19.68 2.04 -11.03
N TRP A 116 19.65 3.35 -10.79
CA TRP A 116 18.67 3.98 -9.90
C TRP A 116 17.22 3.69 -10.34
N VAL A 117 16.90 3.95 -11.61
CA VAL A 117 15.57 3.69 -12.18
C VAL A 117 15.20 2.21 -12.06
N SER A 118 16.15 1.30 -12.25
CA SER A 118 15.89 -0.14 -12.10
C SER A 118 15.42 -0.54 -10.70
N ARG A 119 15.87 0.17 -9.65
CA ARG A 119 15.47 -0.11 -8.27
C ARG A 119 14.02 0.25 -8.03
N PHE A 120 13.57 1.39 -8.55
CA PHE A 120 12.16 1.80 -8.45
C PHE A 120 11.24 0.95 -9.32
N ILE A 121 11.69 0.51 -10.51
CA ILE A 121 10.93 -0.47 -11.30
C ILE A 121 10.77 -1.78 -10.51
N LEU A 122 11.81 -2.21 -9.80
CA LEU A 122 11.70 -3.40 -8.96
C LEU A 122 10.73 -3.21 -7.80
N VAL A 123 10.86 -2.10 -7.07
CA VAL A 123 9.96 -1.75 -5.96
C VAL A 123 8.52 -1.76 -6.45
N ALA A 124 8.24 -1.12 -7.59
CA ALA A 124 6.91 -1.13 -8.20
C ALA A 124 6.43 -2.54 -8.57
N ALA A 125 7.29 -3.34 -9.20
CA ALA A 125 6.91 -4.71 -9.57
C ALA A 125 6.59 -5.58 -8.35
N VAL A 126 7.33 -5.44 -7.25
CA VAL A 126 7.11 -6.20 -6.01
C VAL A 126 5.86 -5.70 -5.28
N THR A 127 5.65 -4.38 -5.19
CA THR A 127 4.44 -3.80 -4.59
C THR A 127 3.19 -4.17 -5.39
N ALA A 128 3.22 -4.08 -6.72
CA ALA A 128 2.14 -4.54 -7.58
C ALA A 128 1.86 -6.05 -7.42
N PHE A 129 2.91 -6.88 -7.29
CA PHE A 129 2.75 -8.30 -7.01
C PHE A 129 2.13 -8.56 -5.64
N SER A 130 2.51 -7.81 -4.60
CA SER A 130 1.88 -7.88 -3.27
C SER A 130 0.38 -7.55 -3.33
N LEU A 131 0.00 -6.53 -4.11
CA LEU A 131 -1.41 -6.19 -4.32
C LEU A 131 -2.15 -7.25 -5.14
N LEU A 132 -1.48 -7.88 -6.12
CA LEU A 132 -2.04 -9.02 -6.84
C LEU A 132 -2.35 -10.19 -5.89
N VAL A 133 -1.50 -10.46 -4.89
CA VAL A 133 -1.78 -11.48 -3.86
C VAL A 133 -3.04 -11.14 -3.07
N VAL A 134 -3.25 -9.87 -2.71
CA VAL A 134 -4.50 -9.42 -2.06
C VAL A 134 -5.69 -9.68 -2.98
N VAL A 135 -5.63 -9.23 -4.23
CA VAL A 135 -6.70 -9.42 -5.23
C VAL A 135 -7.02 -10.89 -5.42
N CYS A 136 -6.02 -11.75 -5.61
CA CYS A 136 -6.22 -13.19 -5.74
C CYS A 136 -6.88 -13.81 -4.50
N SER A 137 -6.49 -13.37 -3.30
CA SER A 137 -7.10 -13.82 -2.04
C SER A 137 -8.58 -13.43 -1.97
N VAL A 138 -8.91 -12.21 -2.39
CA VAL A 138 -10.30 -11.74 -2.48
C VAL A 138 -11.09 -12.48 -3.55
N VAL A 139 -10.50 -12.77 -4.72
CA VAL A 139 -11.14 -13.60 -5.75
C VAL A 139 -11.50 -14.98 -5.19
N ILE A 140 -10.57 -15.64 -4.50
CA ILE A 140 -10.82 -16.94 -3.86
C ILE A 140 -11.95 -16.82 -2.84
N TRP A 141 -11.94 -15.79 -1.99
CA TRP A 141 -13.01 -15.54 -1.03
C TRP A 141 -14.37 -15.34 -1.71
N SER A 142 -14.44 -14.47 -2.72
CA SER A 142 -15.67 -14.19 -3.47
C SER A 142 -16.22 -15.45 -4.15
N LEU A 143 -15.36 -16.36 -4.63
CA LEU A 143 -15.79 -17.65 -5.15
C LEU A 143 -16.37 -18.56 -4.06
N VAL A 144 -15.73 -18.63 -2.88
CA VAL A 144 -16.20 -19.43 -1.73
C VAL A 144 -17.58 -18.98 -1.25
N VAL A 145 -17.81 -17.66 -1.21
CA VAL A 145 -19.09 -17.08 -0.75
C VAL A 145 -20.09 -16.87 -1.90
N SER A 146 -19.74 -17.30 -3.12
CA SER A 146 -20.58 -17.17 -4.32
C SER A 146 -21.00 -15.72 -4.63
N SER A 147 -20.12 -14.76 -4.36
CA SER A 147 -20.31 -13.34 -4.66
C SER A 147 -20.32 -13.07 -6.17
N SER A 148 -21.04 -12.04 -6.58
CA SER A 148 -21.00 -11.53 -7.96
C SER A 148 -19.68 -10.82 -8.26
N PHE A 149 -19.21 -10.90 -9.51
CA PHE A 149 -18.05 -10.13 -9.98
C PHE A 149 -18.51 -8.81 -10.59
N SER A 150 -18.74 -7.82 -9.74
CA SER A 150 -19.06 -6.44 -10.11
C SER A 150 -17.97 -5.47 -9.64
N ALA A 151 -17.77 -4.39 -10.38
CA ALA A 151 -16.89 -3.27 -10.03
C ALA A 151 -17.58 -2.22 -9.14
N VAL A 152 -18.84 -2.44 -8.77
CA VAL A 152 -19.64 -1.53 -7.94
C VAL A 152 -19.41 -1.83 -6.47
N VAL A 153 -19.18 -0.79 -5.68
CA VAL A 153 -19.20 -0.84 -4.21
C VAL A 153 -20.53 -0.30 -3.73
N HIS A 154 -21.19 -1.07 -2.87
CA HIS A 154 -22.44 -0.75 -2.21
C HIS A 154 -22.15 -0.10 -0.85
N GLY A 155 -22.82 1.00 -0.55
CA GLY A 155 -22.68 1.73 0.70
C GLY A 155 -23.06 0.91 1.93
N GLU A 156 -23.94 -0.09 1.78
CA GLU A 156 -24.27 -1.05 2.84
C GLU A 156 -23.07 -1.87 3.29
N SER A 157 -22.13 -2.18 2.39
CA SER A 157 -20.92 -2.92 2.75
C SER A 157 -20.05 -2.14 3.74
N LEU A 158 -19.99 -0.81 3.64
CA LEU A 158 -19.22 0.05 4.54
C LEU A 158 -19.74 0.02 5.99
N GLN A 159 -20.98 -0.41 6.23
CA GLN A 159 -21.51 -0.60 7.58
C GLN A 159 -20.80 -1.75 8.31
N LEU A 160 -20.32 -2.77 7.59
CA LEU A 160 -19.50 -3.84 8.15
C LEU A 160 -18.15 -3.32 8.68
N ALA A 161 -17.72 -2.16 8.20
CA ALA A 161 -16.56 -1.44 8.70
C ALA A 161 -16.93 -0.32 9.70
N ASN A 162 -18.13 -0.39 10.29
CA ASN A 162 -18.64 0.54 11.30
C ASN A 162 -18.84 1.98 10.78
N LEU A 163 -19.14 2.15 9.49
CA LEU A 163 -19.56 3.44 8.96
C LEU A 163 -21.08 3.61 9.11
N ALA A 164 -21.52 4.70 9.75
CA ALA A 164 -22.94 4.96 9.88
C ALA A 164 -23.58 5.40 8.54
N PRO A 165 -24.82 4.98 8.22
CA PRO A 165 -25.44 5.22 6.91
C PRO A 165 -25.56 6.69 6.50
N TRP A 166 -25.74 7.61 7.46
CA TRP A 166 -25.89 9.03 7.15
C TRP A 166 -24.60 9.71 6.65
N PHE A 167 -23.43 9.04 6.76
CA PHE A 167 -22.18 9.49 6.14
C PHE A 167 -22.07 9.09 4.66
N LEU A 168 -22.96 8.23 4.15
CA LEU A 168 -22.98 7.86 2.74
C LEU A 168 -23.45 9.03 1.88
N LYS A 169 -22.70 9.30 0.82
CA LYS A 169 -23.02 10.26 -0.24
C LYS A 169 -23.92 9.64 -1.31
N ALA A 170 -23.69 8.36 -1.60
CA ALA A 170 -24.41 7.58 -2.59
C ALA A 170 -24.65 6.17 -2.06
N ALA A 171 -25.71 5.52 -2.53
CA ALA A 171 -25.99 4.12 -2.19
C ALA A 171 -24.98 3.17 -2.83
N GLU A 172 -24.47 3.51 -4.01
CA GLU A 172 -23.53 2.73 -4.79
C GLU A 172 -22.56 3.66 -5.52
N ALA A 173 -21.36 3.16 -5.83
CA ALA A 173 -20.39 3.87 -6.65
C ALA A 173 -19.50 2.89 -7.44
N ASP A 174 -19.07 3.29 -8.64
CA ASP A 174 -18.01 2.60 -9.36
C ASP A 174 -16.70 2.69 -8.57
N ALA A 175 -16.14 1.54 -8.21
CA ALA A 175 -14.96 1.43 -7.36
C ALA A 175 -13.65 1.68 -8.12
N LEU A 176 -13.67 1.75 -9.46
CA LEU A 176 -12.46 1.90 -10.26
C LEU A 176 -11.61 3.12 -9.85
N PRO A 177 -12.16 4.33 -9.62
CA PRO A 177 -11.36 5.46 -9.16
C PRO A 177 -10.73 5.22 -7.79
N PHE A 178 -11.41 4.53 -6.88
CA PHE A 178 -10.83 4.17 -5.59
C PHE A 178 -9.62 3.24 -5.77
N PHE A 179 -9.76 2.16 -6.54
CA PHE A 179 -8.68 1.19 -6.73
C PHE A 179 -7.48 1.76 -7.50
N VAL A 180 -7.70 2.64 -8.48
CA VAL A 180 -6.60 3.36 -9.16
C VAL A 180 -5.86 4.28 -8.19
N GLY A 181 -6.60 5.03 -7.36
CA GLY A 181 -6.02 5.89 -6.32
C GLY A 181 -5.22 5.09 -5.29
N LEU A 182 -5.78 3.96 -4.86
CA LEU A 182 -5.16 3.03 -3.91
C LEU A 182 -3.85 2.46 -4.46
N PHE A 183 -3.85 1.97 -5.69
CA PHE A 183 -2.65 1.44 -6.35
C PHE A 183 -1.54 2.49 -6.40
N LEU A 184 -1.85 3.70 -6.88
CA LEU A 184 -0.85 4.76 -6.98
C LEU A 184 -0.34 5.26 -5.62
N ALA A 185 -1.19 5.27 -4.60
CA ALA A 185 -0.77 5.61 -3.23
C ALA A 185 0.16 4.54 -2.64
N PHE A 186 -0.09 3.25 -2.88
CA PHE A 186 0.84 2.18 -2.49
C PHE A 186 2.21 2.33 -3.17
N GLU A 187 2.21 2.58 -4.47
CA GLU A 187 3.44 2.83 -5.23
C GLU A 187 4.21 4.04 -4.69
N ALA A 188 3.53 5.16 -4.43
CA ALA A 188 4.15 6.35 -3.87
C ALA A 188 4.74 6.12 -2.47
N LEU A 189 4.05 5.38 -1.61
CA LEU A 189 4.56 5.02 -0.28
C LEU A 189 5.77 4.07 -0.39
N ALA A 190 5.73 3.08 -1.28
CA ALA A 190 6.85 2.18 -1.51
C ALA A 190 8.07 2.93 -2.08
N PHE A 191 7.86 3.90 -2.96
CA PHE A 191 8.92 4.77 -3.50
C PHE A 191 9.52 5.63 -2.40
N ALA A 192 8.69 6.25 -1.57
CA ALA A 192 9.14 7.04 -0.43
C ALA A 192 9.94 6.17 0.55
N GLN A 193 9.46 4.96 0.86
CA GLN A 193 10.17 3.99 1.70
C GLN A 193 11.53 3.62 1.10
N ALA A 194 11.58 3.34 -0.20
CA ALA A 194 12.82 3.01 -0.87
C ALA A 194 13.82 4.18 -0.83
N ALA A 195 13.37 5.40 -1.12
CA ALA A 195 14.20 6.60 -1.12
C ALA A 195 14.78 6.89 0.26
N VAL A 196 13.96 6.83 1.32
CA VAL A 196 14.44 6.98 2.71
C VAL A 196 15.37 5.83 3.08
N GLY A 197 15.06 4.60 2.66
CA GLY A 197 15.89 3.41 2.92
C GLY A 197 17.28 3.49 2.32
N PHE A 198 17.43 4.08 1.14
CA PHE A 198 18.74 4.32 0.54
C PHE A 198 19.62 5.32 1.31
N VAL A 199 19.00 6.27 2.04
CA VAL A 199 19.73 7.35 2.73
C VAL A 199 19.95 7.04 4.21
N LEU A 200 18.92 6.51 4.89
CA LEU A 200 18.89 6.34 6.35
C LEU A 200 18.82 4.87 6.78
N GLY A 201 18.74 3.93 5.84
CA GLY A 201 18.59 2.51 6.10
C GLY A 201 17.14 2.06 6.33
N SER A 202 16.93 0.75 6.26
CA SER A 202 15.61 0.11 6.26
C SER A 202 14.83 0.38 7.53
N SER A 203 15.43 0.22 8.71
CA SER A 203 14.73 0.40 10.00
C SER A 203 14.16 1.81 10.16
N VAL A 204 14.94 2.84 9.84
CA VAL A 204 14.49 4.25 9.93
C VAL A 204 13.38 4.50 8.91
N SER A 205 13.54 4.00 7.68
CA SER A 205 12.53 4.12 6.64
C SER A 205 11.19 3.52 7.07
N PHE A 206 11.19 2.32 7.63
CA PHE A 206 9.97 1.68 8.10
C PHE A 206 9.28 2.52 9.17
N VAL A 207 10.01 2.99 10.19
CA VAL A 207 9.45 3.82 11.28
C VAL A 207 8.83 5.11 10.76
N VAL A 208 9.48 5.78 9.80
CA VAL A 208 8.94 7.00 9.18
C VAL A 208 7.62 6.72 8.46
N LEU A 209 7.57 5.65 7.66
CA LEU A 209 6.37 5.26 6.93
C LEU A 209 5.25 4.81 7.88
N MET A 210 5.55 3.99 8.90
CA MET A 210 4.59 3.62 9.94
C MET A 210 3.99 4.86 10.62
N SER A 211 4.84 5.81 11.01
CA SER A 211 4.40 7.07 11.65
C SER A 211 3.48 7.86 10.72
N SER A 212 3.81 7.95 9.43
CA SER A 212 2.96 8.60 8.43
C SER A 212 1.58 7.94 8.26
N LEU A 213 1.50 6.61 8.36
CA LEU A 213 0.25 5.86 8.26
C LEU A 213 -0.60 6.07 9.52
N ILE A 214 0.02 6.13 10.70
CA ILE A 214 -0.66 6.46 11.96
C ILE A 214 -1.20 7.90 11.91
N CYS A 215 -0.39 8.86 11.46
CA CYS A 215 -0.84 10.24 11.22
C CYS A 215 -2.00 10.28 10.21
N SER A 216 -1.95 9.45 9.15
CA SER A 216 -3.04 9.32 8.18
C SER A 216 -4.31 8.74 8.82
N ALA A 217 -4.18 7.76 9.72
CA ALA A 217 -5.32 7.22 10.46
C ALA A 217 -5.91 8.25 11.43
N TYR A 218 -5.10 9.12 12.02
CA TYR A 218 -5.58 10.18 12.91
C TYR A 218 -6.22 11.36 12.14
N ALA A 219 -5.56 11.85 11.09
CA ALA A 219 -5.94 13.06 10.37
C ALA A 219 -6.41 12.77 8.94
N ARG A 220 -7.55 13.37 8.58
CA ARG A 220 -8.09 13.34 7.21
C ARG A 220 -7.45 14.45 6.37
N HIS A 221 -6.50 14.10 5.50
CA HIS A 221 -5.90 15.03 4.56
C HIS A 221 -5.43 14.32 3.29
N TRP A 222 -5.58 14.95 2.12
CA TRP A 222 -5.22 14.34 0.82
C TRP A 222 -3.72 14.12 0.64
N ALA A 223 -2.88 14.94 1.28
CA ALA A 223 -1.41 14.76 1.27
C ALA A 223 -0.93 13.62 2.19
N LEU A 224 -1.79 13.13 3.09
CA LEU A 224 -1.49 11.98 3.93
C LEU A 224 -1.95 10.72 3.18
N LEU A 225 -1.05 10.15 2.36
CA LEU A 225 -1.35 9.09 1.40
C LEU A 225 -2.03 7.85 2.00
N GLY A 226 -1.88 7.58 3.31
CA GLY A 226 -2.65 6.53 3.97
C GLY A 226 -4.17 6.76 3.84
N ASN A 227 -4.64 8.00 3.78
CA ASN A 227 -6.06 8.28 3.55
C ASN A 227 -6.55 7.80 2.18
N ALA A 228 -5.70 7.80 1.16
CA ALA A 228 -6.04 7.30 -0.18
C ALA A 228 -6.23 5.78 -0.21
N LEU A 229 -5.72 5.08 0.81
CA LEU A 229 -5.87 3.64 0.99
C LEU A 229 -7.07 3.27 1.88
N MET A 230 -7.88 4.24 2.34
CA MET A 230 -9.04 4.00 3.21
C MET A 230 -10.35 4.26 2.46
N LEU A 231 -11.13 3.21 2.24
CA LEU A 231 -12.45 3.33 1.61
C LEU A 231 -13.39 4.24 2.39
N LEU A 232 -13.35 4.18 3.73
CA LEU A 232 -14.22 4.98 4.62
C LEU A 232 -13.95 6.49 4.52
N ARG A 233 -12.94 6.90 3.78
CA ARG A 233 -12.59 8.31 3.54
C ARG A 233 -12.64 8.66 2.06
N TRP A 234 -13.14 7.78 1.21
CA TRP A 234 -13.19 8.00 -0.22
C TRP A 234 -14.40 8.86 -0.63
N GLY A 235 -14.14 10.00 -1.27
CA GLY A 235 -15.17 10.97 -1.66
C GLY A 235 -16.13 10.53 -2.78
N GLY A 236 -15.91 9.35 -3.36
CA GLY A 236 -16.85 8.74 -4.31
C GLY A 236 -18.14 8.27 -3.64
N ILE A 237 -18.04 7.72 -2.43
CA ILE A 237 -19.19 7.15 -1.71
C ILE A 237 -19.43 7.76 -0.31
N VAL A 238 -18.43 8.42 0.29
CA VAL A 238 -18.54 9.03 1.63
C VAL A 238 -18.62 10.56 1.53
N LYS A 239 -19.53 11.17 2.30
CA LYS A 239 -19.67 12.63 2.42
C LYS A 239 -18.39 13.25 2.99
N GLU A 240 -17.98 14.40 2.47
CA GLU A 240 -16.71 15.06 2.86
C GLU A 240 -15.49 14.13 2.74
N GLY A 241 -15.57 13.08 1.90
CA GLY A 241 -14.45 12.20 1.62
C GLY A 241 -13.40 12.88 0.74
N ILE A 242 -12.20 12.31 0.73
CA ILE A 242 -11.08 12.77 -0.08
C ILE A 242 -11.30 12.40 -1.54
N ALA A 243 -11.12 13.37 -2.42
CA ALA A 243 -11.19 13.15 -3.85
C ALA A 243 -10.02 12.27 -4.32
N THR A 244 -10.32 11.24 -5.12
CA THR A 244 -9.29 10.39 -5.75
C THR A 244 -8.27 11.22 -6.51
N GLY A 245 -8.71 12.24 -7.28
CA GLY A 245 -7.83 13.04 -8.13
C GLY A 245 -6.71 13.75 -7.35
N SER A 246 -7.00 14.30 -6.16
CA SER A 246 -5.98 14.96 -5.34
C SER A 246 -4.93 13.98 -4.82
N SER A 247 -5.35 12.80 -4.37
CA SER A 247 -4.43 11.76 -3.89
C SER A 247 -3.58 11.21 -5.02
N VAL A 248 -4.17 10.97 -6.19
CA VAL A 248 -3.46 10.51 -7.40
C VAL A 248 -2.39 11.52 -7.83
N LEU A 249 -2.74 12.80 -7.91
CA LEU A 249 -1.79 13.86 -8.27
C LEU A 249 -0.62 13.89 -7.28
N PHE A 250 -0.91 13.83 -5.98
CA PHE A 250 0.12 13.84 -4.95
C PHE A 250 1.02 12.60 -5.00
N SER A 251 0.46 11.40 -5.24
CA SER A 251 1.23 10.17 -5.45
C SER A 251 2.22 10.32 -6.62
N ILE A 252 1.77 10.84 -7.76
CA ILE A 252 2.64 11.06 -8.94
C ILE A 252 3.76 12.04 -8.62
N VAL A 253 3.47 13.11 -7.88
CA VAL A 253 4.48 14.08 -7.42
C VAL A 253 5.53 13.40 -6.54
N ILE A 254 5.11 12.62 -5.53
CA ILE A 254 6.03 11.90 -4.63
C ILE A 254 6.91 10.92 -5.41
N MET A 255 6.32 10.12 -6.32
CA MET A 255 7.07 9.18 -7.14
C MET A 255 8.11 9.91 -8.02
N SER A 256 7.73 11.02 -8.63
CA SER A 256 8.61 11.84 -9.47
C SER A 256 9.77 12.46 -8.67
N LEU A 257 9.49 12.92 -7.44
CA LEU A 257 10.51 13.42 -6.51
C LEU A 257 11.49 12.31 -6.10
N CYS A 258 11.01 11.11 -5.77
CA CYS A 258 11.88 9.98 -5.41
C CYS A 258 12.80 9.58 -6.57
N LEU A 259 12.27 9.53 -7.80
CA LEU A 259 13.04 9.20 -8.99
C LEU A 259 14.11 10.26 -9.30
N SER A 260 13.80 11.55 -9.14
CA SER A 260 14.72 12.65 -9.45
C SER A 260 15.79 12.89 -8.37
N LEU A 261 15.40 12.89 -7.09
CA LEU A 261 16.28 13.21 -5.96
C LEU A 261 17.43 12.21 -5.81
N GLY A 262 17.16 10.91 -5.94
CA GLY A 262 18.25 9.95 -5.82
C GLY A 262 19.17 9.92 -7.04
N GLY A 263 18.68 10.31 -8.23
CA GLY A 263 19.56 10.55 -9.38
C GLY A 263 20.60 11.65 -9.12
N LEU A 264 20.25 12.67 -8.33
CA LEU A 264 21.17 13.75 -7.91
C LEU A 264 22.09 13.32 -6.76
N TRP A 265 21.55 12.61 -5.76
CA TRP A 265 22.33 12.12 -4.62
C TRP A 265 23.39 11.08 -5.06
N PHE A 266 23.02 10.09 -5.89
CA PHE A 266 23.94 9.05 -6.37
C PHE A 266 25.06 9.56 -7.28
N ARG A 267 24.91 10.77 -7.86
CA ARG A 267 26.01 11.42 -8.59
C ARG A 267 27.11 11.89 -7.66
N ARG A 268 26.78 12.17 -6.40
CA ARG A 268 27.70 12.73 -5.39
C ARG A 268 28.10 11.73 -4.30
N ALA A 269 27.31 10.67 -4.09
CA ALA A 269 27.61 9.63 -3.11
C ALA A 269 28.86 8.82 -3.50
N ASP A 270 29.78 8.69 -2.56
CA ASP A 270 30.86 7.70 -2.60
C ASP A 270 30.34 6.41 -1.97
N LEU A 271 30.35 5.32 -2.75
CA LEU A 271 29.69 4.05 -2.41
C LEU A 271 30.69 2.94 -2.11
N ILE A 272 31.99 3.25 -2.19
CA ILE A 272 33.05 2.34 -1.79
C ILE A 272 33.19 2.53 -0.29
N GLU A 273 32.84 1.51 0.49
CA GLU A 273 33.20 1.47 1.91
C GLU A 273 34.70 1.76 2.02
N LYS A 274 35.05 2.81 2.78
CA LYS A 274 36.43 2.99 3.21
C LYS A 274 36.75 1.75 4.03
N GLY A 275 37.55 0.85 3.47
CA GLY A 275 38.02 -0.33 4.19
C GLY A 275 38.55 0.13 5.53
N ASP A 276 37.94 -0.37 6.60
CA ASP A 276 38.49 -0.21 7.94
C ASP A 276 39.92 -0.72 7.87
N LYS A 277 40.86 0.21 8.05
CA LYS A 277 42.26 -0.12 8.20
C LYS A 277 42.38 -0.89 9.51
N ILE A 278 42.41 -2.22 9.40
CA ILE A 278 42.95 -3.11 10.44
C ILE A 278 44.46 -3.15 10.25
#